data_AF-A0A2T9K4Z8-F1
#
_entry.id   AF-A0A2T9K4Z8-F1
#
_cell.length_a   1.000
_cell.length_b   1.000
_cell.length_c   1.000
_cell.angle_alpha   90.00
_cell.angle_beta   90.00
_cell.angle_gamma   90.00
#
_symmetry.space_group_name_H-M   'P 1'
#
loop_
_entity.id
_entity.type
_entity.pdbx_description
1 polymer ?
#
loop_
_entity_poly.entity_id
_entity_poly.type
_entity_poly.pdbx_seq_one_letter_code
_entity_poly.pdbx_strand_id
1 'polypeptide(L)'
;MVMDKHVCPYGLKARHLLQSRGYEVEDHHLTTREATEAFKAEHGVKTTPQVFVGGERIGGFDDLRRWFGAKPRDPKAKTYTPVIALFAMTALMALAATYAVDATPFTARAVEWFISFSMVVLAIQKLRDVESFSGMFLGYDLLAKRWVPYGYIYPFAEGLAGVLMTAGALTWFSAPLALVIGGIGAVSVFKAVYIDKRDLKCACVGGDSNVPLGFISLTENVMMVAMAVWMLVRH
;
A
#
# COMPACT_ATOMS: atom_id res chain seq x y z
N MET A 1 13.16 -17.31 -20.78
CA MET A 1 14.08 -16.20 -20.40
C MET A 1 14.65 -16.37 -18.99
N VAL A 2 15.74 -17.14 -18.92
CA VAL A 2 16.71 -17.12 -17.82
C VAL A 2 18.06 -16.99 -18.51
N MET A 3 18.68 -15.81 -18.46
CA MET A 3 20.13 -15.75 -18.67
C MET A 3 20.79 -16.10 -17.34
N ASP A 4 21.98 -16.71 -17.35
CA ASP A 4 22.77 -16.98 -16.13
C ASP A 4 22.95 -15.74 -15.23
N LYS A 5 22.74 -14.53 -15.77
CA LYS A 5 22.83 -13.25 -15.04
C LYS A 5 21.57 -12.38 -15.07
N HIS A 6 20.49 -12.78 -15.76
CA HIS A 6 19.27 -11.96 -15.82
C HIS A 6 17.99 -12.81 -15.98
N VAL A 7 17.12 -12.73 -14.99
CA VAL A 7 15.83 -13.40 -14.97
C VAL A 7 14.75 -12.42 -15.39
N CYS A 8 14.03 -12.71 -16.48
CA CYS A 8 12.88 -11.88 -16.87
C CYS A 8 11.62 -12.37 -16.13
N PRO A 9 11.08 -11.58 -15.18
CA PRO A 9 9.90 -11.99 -14.41
C PRO A 9 8.66 -12.16 -15.29
N TYR A 10 8.52 -11.35 -16.34
CA TYR A 10 7.39 -11.45 -17.27
C TYR A 10 7.50 -12.66 -18.21
N GLY A 11 8.72 -13.07 -18.57
CA GLY A 11 8.96 -14.31 -19.33
C GLY A 11 8.54 -15.55 -18.54
N LEU A 12 8.92 -15.61 -17.25
CA LEU A 12 8.51 -16.70 -16.37
C LEU A 12 6.99 -16.75 -16.18
N LYS A 13 6.35 -15.59 -15.96
CA LYS A 13 4.89 -15.52 -15.84
C LYS A 13 4.17 -15.91 -17.14
N ALA A 14 4.68 -15.51 -18.30
CA ALA A 14 4.12 -15.88 -19.60
C ALA A 14 4.22 -17.40 -19.83
N ARG A 15 5.39 -17.99 -19.57
CA ARG A 15 5.61 -19.43 -19.68
C ARG A 15 4.67 -20.21 -18.76
N HIS A 16 4.57 -19.81 -17.50
CA HIS A 16 3.65 -20.44 -16.55
C HIS A 16 2.19 -20.31 -16.98
N LEU A 17 1.78 -19.14 -17.48
CA LEU A 17 0.41 -18.92 -17.95
C LEU A 17 0.06 -19.83 -19.13
N LEU A 18 0.95 -19.94 -20.13
CA LEU A 18 0.76 -20.86 -21.27
C LEU A 18 0.68 -22.33 -20.81
N GLN A 19 1.63 -22.77 -19.98
CA GLN A 19 1.66 -24.15 -19.46
C GLN A 19 0.41 -24.48 -18.63
N SER A 20 -0.06 -23.55 -17.79
CA SER A 20 -1.29 -23.75 -16.99
C SER A 20 -2.56 -23.83 -17.83
N ARG A 21 -2.52 -23.41 -19.09
CA ARG A 21 -3.61 -23.50 -20.07
C ARG A 21 -3.44 -24.68 -21.03
N GLY A 22 -2.48 -25.57 -20.78
CA GLY A 22 -2.27 -26.79 -21.55
C GLY A 22 -1.43 -26.62 -22.83
N TYR A 23 -0.76 -25.49 -23.01
CA TYR A 23 0.15 -25.29 -24.15
C TYR A 23 1.50 -25.95 -23.88
N GLU A 24 2.03 -26.60 -24.91
CA GLU A 24 3.45 -26.93 -24.97
C GLU A 24 4.23 -25.65 -25.31
N VAL A 25 5.26 -25.33 -24.53
CA VAL A 25 5.97 -24.06 -24.62
C VAL A 25 7.44 -24.30 -24.90
N GLU A 26 7.88 -23.84 -26.06
CA GLU A 26 9.29 -23.73 -26.41
C GLU A 26 9.80 -22.34 -26.00
N ASP A 27 10.80 -22.29 -25.11
CA ASP A 27 11.36 -21.03 -24.60
C ASP A 27 12.66 -20.71 -25.33
N HIS A 28 12.60 -19.78 -26.30
CA HIS A 28 13.77 -19.34 -27.07
C HIS A 28 14.52 -18.25 -26.31
N HIS A 29 15.76 -18.53 -25.91
CA HIS A 29 16.53 -17.63 -25.06
C HIS A 29 17.39 -16.67 -25.88
N LEU A 30 17.19 -15.36 -25.65
CA LEU A 30 18.08 -14.32 -26.15
C LEU A 30 19.20 -14.13 -25.11
N THR A 31 20.39 -14.64 -25.42
CA THR A 31 21.51 -14.74 -24.46
C THR A 31 22.47 -13.56 -24.51
N THR A 32 22.36 -12.70 -25.53
CA THR A 32 23.20 -11.50 -25.68
C THR A 32 22.35 -10.25 -25.89
N ARG A 33 22.94 -9.09 -25.58
CA ARG A 33 22.27 -7.80 -25.79
C ARG A 33 22.06 -7.54 -27.27
N GLU A 34 23.03 -7.89 -28.10
CA GLU A 34 22.97 -7.81 -29.56
C GLU A 34 21.83 -8.67 -30.11
N ALA A 35 21.67 -9.90 -29.64
CA ALA A 35 20.55 -10.76 -30.01
C ALA A 35 19.21 -10.19 -29.55
N THR A 36 19.17 -9.57 -28.37
CA THR A 36 17.96 -8.92 -27.86
C THR A 36 17.55 -7.72 -28.70
N GLU A 37 18.49 -6.87 -29.07
CA GLU A 37 18.23 -5.70 -29.91
C GLU A 37 17.92 -6.09 -31.36
N ALA A 38 18.60 -7.10 -31.91
CA ALA A 38 18.28 -7.67 -33.22
C ALA A 38 16.85 -8.22 -33.26
N PHE A 39 16.46 -9.03 -32.27
CA PHE A 39 15.11 -9.56 -32.15
C PHE A 39 14.05 -8.45 -32.04
N LYS A 40 14.33 -7.42 -31.24
CA LYS A 40 13.45 -6.24 -31.11
C LYS A 40 13.30 -5.50 -32.43
N ALA A 41 14.39 -5.29 -33.16
CA ALA A 41 14.38 -4.60 -34.45
C ALA A 41 13.62 -5.41 -35.51
N GLU A 42 13.91 -6.71 -35.61
CA GLU A 42 13.25 -7.64 -36.55
C GLU A 42 11.74 -7.69 -36.35
N HIS A 43 11.28 -7.76 -35.10
CA HIS A 43 9.86 -7.89 -34.78
C HIS A 43 9.16 -6.54 -34.53
N GLY A 44 9.89 -5.42 -34.62
CA GLY A 44 9.38 -4.08 -34.36
C GLY A 44 8.86 -3.86 -32.93
N VAL A 45 9.46 -4.53 -31.94
CA VAL A 45 9.00 -4.51 -30.53
C VAL A 45 9.99 -3.77 -29.62
N LYS A 46 9.46 -3.12 -28.58
CA LYS A 46 10.28 -2.38 -27.61
C LYS A 46 10.76 -3.25 -26.44
N THR A 47 10.07 -4.35 -26.17
CA THR A 47 10.24 -5.16 -24.96
C THR A 47 10.21 -6.66 -25.27
N THR A 48 10.85 -7.43 -24.39
CA THR A 48 10.73 -8.88 -24.30
C THR A 48 10.07 -9.21 -22.94
N PRO A 49 9.33 -10.32 -22.77
CA PRO A 49 9.10 -11.41 -23.72
C PRO A 49 8.17 -11.02 -24.87
N GLN A 50 8.26 -11.76 -25.97
CA GLN A 50 7.22 -11.84 -26.99
C GLN A 50 6.73 -13.28 -27.06
N VAL A 51 5.42 -13.46 -27.13
CA VAL A 51 4.75 -14.75 -27.17
C VAL A 51 4.16 -14.96 -28.56
N PHE A 52 4.40 -16.14 -29.12
CA PHE A 52 3.85 -16.59 -30.40
C PHE A 52 3.06 -17.87 -30.16
N VAL A 53 1.88 -17.98 -30.76
CA VAL A 53 1.01 -19.17 -30.67
C VAL A 53 0.60 -19.54 -32.09
N GLY A 54 0.91 -20.77 -32.53
CA GLY A 54 0.59 -21.22 -33.89
C GLY A 54 1.26 -20.41 -35.00
N GLY A 55 2.43 -19.80 -34.73
CA GLY A 55 3.15 -18.93 -35.67
C GLY A 55 2.68 -17.47 -35.67
N GLU A 56 1.56 -17.15 -35.01
CA GLU A 56 1.08 -15.78 -34.88
C GLU A 56 1.62 -15.09 -33.62
N ARG A 57 2.07 -13.84 -33.75
CA ARG A 57 2.56 -13.05 -32.63
C ARG A 57 1.41 -12.52 -31.79
N ILE A 58 1.30 -13.00 -30.55
CA ILE A 58 0.34 -12.51 -29.56
C ILE A 58 0.81 -11.20 -28.93
N GLY A 59 2.11 -11.08 -28.64
CA GLY A 59 2.70 -9.88 -28.03
C GLY A 59 3.35 -10.14 -26.67
N GLY A 60 3.30 -9.15 -25.78
CA GLY A 60 3.89 -9.25 -24.44
C GLY A 60 3.03 -10.05 -23.46
N PHE A 61 3.44 -10.09 -22.19
CA PHE A 61 2.68 -10.81 -21.15
C PHE A 61 1.26 -10.26 -20.96
N ASP A 62 1.05 -8.94 -21.05
CA ASP A 62 -0.29 -8.35 -20.95
C ASP A 62 -1.17 -8.71 -22.13
N ASP A 63 -0.61 -8.81 -23.33
CA ASP A 63 -1.33 -9.24 -24.54
C ASP A 63 -1.70 -10.73 -24.45
N LEU A 64 -0.79 -11.57 -23.93
CA LEU A 64 -1.09 -12.96 -23.62
C LEU A 64 -2.24 -13.10 -22.62
N ARG A 65 -2.30 -12.24 -21.60
CA ARG A 65 -3.43 -12.23 -20.65
C ARG A 65 -4.73 -11.87 -21.36
N ARG A 66 -4.73 -10.86 -22.24
CA ARG A 66 -5.90 -10.48 -23.05
C ARG A 66 -6.34 -11.62 -23.95
N TRP A 67 -5.40 -12.31 -24.58
CA TRP A 67 -5.65 -13.45 -25.46
C TRP A 67 -6.41 -14.58 -24.73
N PHE A 68 -6.07 -14.81 -23.46
CA PHE A 68 -6.77 -15.75 -22.59
C PHE A 68 -8.07 -15.22 -21.95
N GLY A 69 -8.58 -14.08 -22.41
CA GLY A 69 -9.80 -13.44 -21.90
C GLY A 69 -9.65 -12.76 -20.53
N ALA A 70 -8.42 -12.66 -20.00
CA ALA A 70 -8.19 -11.97 -18.73
C ALA A 70 -8.11 -10.45 -18.97
N LYS A 71 -8.76 -9.68 -18.09
CA LYS A 71 -8.64 -8.22 -18.12
C LYS A 71 -7.18 -7.82 -17.90
N PRO A 72 -6.58 -6.98 -18.78
CA PRO A 72 -5.23 -6.47 -18.58
C PRO A 72 -5.17 -5.66 -17.29
N ARG A 73 -4.01 -5.64 -16.63
CA ARG A 73 -3.85 -4.86 -15.40
C ARG A 73 -3.92 -3.38 -15.77
N ASP A 74 -4.98 -2.68 -15.36
CA ASP A 74 -5.03 -1.23 -15.45
C ASP A 74 -4.16 -0.63 -14.34
N PRO A 75 -3.02 0.00 -14.66
CA PRO A 75 -2.14 0.60 -13.66
C PRO A 75 -2.77 1.80 -12.94
N LYS A 76 -3.92 2.31 -13.40
CA LYS A 76 -4.65 3.43 -12.79
C LYS A 76 -5.89 3.00 -12.00
N ALA A 77 -6.24 1.71 -12.01
CA ALA A 77 -7.40 1.22 -11.28
C ALA A 77 -7.20 1.36 -9.76
N LYS A 78 -8.24 1.87 -9.08
CA LYS A 78 -8.26 1.99 -7.62
C LYS A 78 -8.19 0.62 -6.99
N THR A 79 -7.30 0.46 -6.02
CA THR A 79 -7.04 -0.84 -5.37
C THR A 79 -7.12 -0.68 -3.86
N TYR A 80 -7.89 -1.54 -3.20
CA TYR A 80 -8.02 -1.59 -1.74
C TYR A 80 -7.22 -2.72 -1.09
N THR A 81 -6.69 -3.66 -1.89
CA THR A 81 -5.96 -4.85 -1.42
C THR A 81 -4.85 -4.54 -0.42
N PRO A 82 -3.96 -3.55 -0.63
CA PRO A 82 -2.90 -3.24 0.33
C PRO A 82 -3.45 -2.81 1.69
N VAL A 83 -4.55 -2.05 1.70
CA VAL A 83 -5.18 -1.57 2.92
C VAL A 83 -5.89 -2.69 3.67
N ILE A 84 -6.64 -3.52 2.94
CA ILE A 84 -7.31 -4.68 3.54
C ILE A 84 -6.27 -5.62 4.14
N ALA A 85 -5.16 -5.88 3.43
CA ALA A 85 -4.07 -6.70 3.94
C ALA A 85 -3.45 -6.09 5.20
N LEU A 86 -3.22 -4.78 5.23
CA LEU A 86 -2.68 -4.09 6.40
C LEU A 86 -3.60 -4.26 7.62
N PHE A 87 -4.87 -3.88 7.52
CA PHE A 87 -5.80 -3.98 8.66
C PHE A 87 -6.09 -5.42 9.06
N ALA A 88 -6.16 -6.36 8.11
CA ALA A 88 -6.31 -7.77 8.43
C ALA A 88 -5.10 -8.30 9.22
N MET A 89 -3.88 -7.97 8.79
CA MET A 89 -2.67 -8.39 9.48
C MET A 89 -2.53 -7.75 10.86
N THR A 90 -2.84 -6.46 11.02
CA THR A 90 -2.78 -5.81 12.34
C THR A 90 -3.86 -6.31 13.29
N ALA A 91 -5.05 -6.67 12.78
CA ALA A 91 -6.08 -7.34 13.57
C ALA A 91 -5.63 -8.72 14.05
N LEU A 92 -5.05 -9.53 13.15
CA LEU A 92 -4.49 -10.83 13.51
C LEU A 92 -3.35 -10.70 14.53
N MET A 93 -2.47 -9.70 14.36
CA MET A 93 -1.42 -9.41 15.35
C MET A 93 -2.00 -9.05 16.72
N ALA A 94 -3.05 -8.24 16.77
CA ALA A 94 -3.70 -7.85 18.02
C ALA A 94 -4.34 -9.05 18.74
N LEU A 95 -5.04 -9.92 17.99
CA LEU A 95 -5.61 -11.16 18.52
C LEU A 95 -4.51 -12.13 18.99
N ALA A 96 -3.42 -12.27 18.23
CA ALA A 96 -2.30 -13.11 18.60
C ALA A 96 -1.57 -12.59 19.85
N ALA A 97 -1.34 -11.29 19.93
CA ALA A 97 -0.70 -10.67 21.09
C ALA A 97 -1.56 -10.81 22.35
N THR A 98 -2.88 -10.57 22.24
CA THR A 98 -3.79 -10.72 23.40
C THR A 98 -3.92 -12.16 23.83
N TYR A 99 -3.99 -13.10 22.88
CA TYR A 99 -3.92 -14.52 23.20
C TYR A 99 -2.61 -14.88 23.92
N ALA A 100 -1.47 -14.32 23.50
CA ALA A 100 -0.18 -14.60 24.13
C ALA A 100 -0.06 -14.05 25.57
N VAL A 101 -0.73 -12.93 25.89
CA VAL A 101 -0.65 -12.29 27.21
C VAL A 101 -1.77 -12.73 28.15
N ASP A 102 -3.00 -12.80 27.66
CA ASP A 102 -4.22 -12.98 28.46
C ASP A 102 -4.89 -14.36 28.22
N ALA A 103 -4.26 -15.26 27.44
CA ALA A 103 -4.79 -16.57 27.02
C ALA A 103 -6.18 -16.53 26.34
N THR A 104 -6.65 -15.33 26.00
CA THR A 104 -7.96 -15.04 25.43
C THR A 104 -7.79 -14.06 24.28
N PRO A 105 -8.26 -14.38 23.06
CA PRO A 105 -8.04 -13.51 21.90
C PRO A 105 -8.97 -12.30 21.86
N PHE A 106 -10.13 -12.35 22.52
CA PHE A 106 -11.15 -11.30 22.44
C PHE A 106 -11.23 -10.52 23.75
N THR A 107 -10.45 -9.45 23.86
CA THR A 107 -10.43 -8.54 25.00
C THR A 107 -10.53 -7.08 24.56
N ALA A 108 -10.85 -6.16 25.47
CA ALA A 108 -10.81 -4.72 25.18
C ALA A 108 -9.39 -4.27 24.73
N ARG A 109 -8.35 -4.93 25.26
CA ARG A 109 -6.95 -4.72 24.86
C ARG A 109 -6.69 -5.14 23.41
N ALA A 110 -7.43 -6.11 22.87
CA ALA A 110 -7.30 -6.50 21.47
C ALA A 110 -7.71 -5.36 20.54
N VAL A 111 -8.74 -4.58 20.92
CA VAL A 111 -9.17 -3.41 20.15
C VAL A 111 -8.14 -2.28 20.27
N GLU A 112 -7.60 -2.03 21.47
CA GLU A 112 -6.53 -1.05 21.70
C GLU A 112 -5.30 -1.36 20.84
N TRP A 113 -4.82 -2.61 20.89
CA TRP A 113 -3.66 -3.05 20.10
C TRP A 113 -3.93 -3.11 18.61
N PHE A 114 -5.16 -3.42 18.19
CA PHE A 114 -5.51 -3.33 16.78
C PHE A 114 -5.34 -1.92 16.23
N ILE A 115 -5.84 -0.91 16.96
CA ILE A 115 -5.72 0.49 16.54
C ILE A 115 -4.25 0.92 16.58
N SER A 116 -3.52 0.64 17.66
CA SER A 116 -2.13 1.07 17.79
C SER A 116 -1.20 0.38 16.79
N PHE A 117 -1.36 -0.93 16.54
CA PHE A 117 -0.60 -1.64 15.51
C PHE A 117 -0.92 -1.09 14.12
N SER A 118 -2.17 -0.76 13.84
CA SER A 118 -2.55 -0.13 12.57
C SER A 118 -1.87 1.22 12.38
N MET A 119 -1.86 2.07 13.41
CA MET A 119 -1.13 3.35 13.40
C MET A 119 0.37 3.14 13.15
N VAL A 120 1.00 2.20 13.84
CA VAL A 120 2.45 1.93 13.67
C VAL A 120 2.75 1.44 12.24
N VAL A 121 1.97 0.51 11.71
CA VAL A 121 2.21 -0.01 10.34
C VAL A 121 1.94 1.06 9.29
N LEU A 122 0.90 1.89 9.44
CA LEU A 122 0.64 3.02 8.55
C LEU A 122 1.74 4.08 8.64
N ALA A 123 2.25 4.38 9.84
CA ALA A 123 3.40 5.25 10.01
C ALA A 123 4.65 4.71 9.30
N ILE A 124 4.93 3.40 9.38
CA ILE A 124 6.03 2.76 8.64
C ILE A 124 5.87 2.98 7.13
N GLN A 125 4.65 2.83 6.59
CA GLN A 125 4.38 3.08 5.16
C GLN A 125 4.66 4.54 4.76
N LYS A 126 4.34 5.50 5.64
CA LYS A 126 4.62 6.93 5.43
C LYS A 126 6.11 7.24 5.57
N LEU A 127 6.81 6.61 6.52
CA LEU A 127 8.24 6.79 6.78
C LEU A 127 9.15 6.21 5.69
N ARG A 128 8.68 5.20 4.94
CA ARG A 128 9.45 4.59 3.85
C ARG A 128 9.81 5.59 2.74
N ASP A 129 8.94 6.55 2.48
CA ASP A 129 9.17 7.63 1.50
C ASP A 129 8.49 8.91 1.97
N VAL A 130 9.16 9.60 2.89
CA VAL A 130 8.65 10.83 3.53
C VAL A 130 8.45 11.95 2.52
N GLU A 131 9.29 12.03 1.48
CA GLU A 131 9.20 13.09 0.47
C GLU A 131 7.95 12.91 -0.40
N SER A 132 7.69 11.69 -0.85
CA SER A 132 6.46 11.41 -1.59
C SER A 132 5.22 11.57 -0.71
N PHE A 133 5.30 11.13 0.56
CA PHE A 133 4.24 11.34 1.54
C PHE A 133 3.93 12.83 1.73
N SER A 134 4.94 13.66 2.04
CA SER A 134 4.75 15.08 2.36
C SER A 134 4.13 15.82 1.17
N GLY A 135 4.58 15.54 -0.06
CA GLY A 135 4.01 16.09 -1.29
C GLY A 135 2.52 15.78 -1.46
N MET A 136 2.11 14.54 -1.21
CA MET A 136 0.69 14.16 -1.27
C MET A 136 -0.12 14.71 -0.10
N PHE A 137 0.44 14.71 1.11
CA PHE A 137 -0.19 15.16 2.35
C PHE A 137 -0.53 16.65 2.29
N LEU A 138 0.38 17.47 1.75
CA LEU A 138 0.15 18.89 1.43
C LEU A 138 -1.03 19.12 0.48
N GLY A 139 -1.44 18.11 -0.31
CA GLY A 139 -2.57 18.20 -1.22
C GLY A 139 -3.92 18.40 -0.51
N TYR A 140 -4.06 17.91 0.71
CA TYR A 140 -5.33 17.95 1.46
C TYR A 140 -5.21 18.47 2.88
N ASP A 141 -4.13 18.18 3.61
CA ASP A 141 -4.00 18.54 5.03
C ASP A 141 -3.94 20.06 5.24
N LEU A 142 -4.80 20.57 6.13
CA LEU A 142 -4.94 22.01 6.37
C LEU A 142 -3.74 22.60 7.11
N LEU A 143 -3.18 21.86 8.07
CA LEU A 143 -2.03 22.33 8.85
C LEU A 143 -0.76 22.23 8.03
N ALA A 144 -0.57 21.15 7.26
CA ALA A 144 0.58 20.99 6.37
C ALA A 144 0.61 22.10 5.31
N LYS A 145 -0.55 22.48 4.74
CA LYS A 145 -0.64 23.61 3.79
C LYS A 145 -0.22 24.93 4.42
N ARG A 146 -0.48 25.13 5.71
CA ARG A 146 -0.11 26.35 6.43
C ARG A 146 1.36 26.32 6.87
N TRP A 147 1.87 25.16 7.27
CA TRP A 147 3.22 24.97 7.77
C TRP A 147 3.82 23.68 7.21
N VAL A 148 4.53 23.80 6.08
CA VAL A 148 5.10 22.68 5.32
C VAL A 148 5.94 21.70 6.16
N PRO A 149 6.78 22.14 7.11
CA PRO A 149 7.54 21.22 7.97
C PRO A 149 6.66 20.22 8.74
N TYR A 150 5.40 20.56 9.04
CA TYR A 150 4.46 19.62 9.66
C TYR A 150 4.29 18.34 8.83
N GLY A 151 4.25 18.44 7.50
CA GLY A 151 4.12 17.27 6.62
C GLY A 151 5.29 16.29 6.72
N TYR A 152 6.47 16.77 7.11
CA TYR A 152 7.65 15.94 7.36
C TYR A 152 7.66 15.35 8.77
N ILE A 153 7.12 16.07 9.76
CA ILE A 153 7.08 15.65 11.17
C ILE A 153 5.95 14.65 11.44
N TYR A 154 4.81 14.81 10.77
CA TYR A 154 3.59 14.01 10.95
C TYR A 154 3.84 12.49 11.01
N PRO A 155 4.54 11.85 10.04
CA PRO A 155 4.70 10.39 10.07
C PRO A 155 5.51 9.90 11.28
N PHE A 156 6.43 10.72 11.79
CA PHE A 156 7.17 10.41 13.02
C PHE A 156 6.29 10.59 14.26
N ALA A 157 5.50 11.67 14.31
CA ALA A 157 4.58 11.94 15.41
C ALA A 157 3.51 10.83 15.54
N GLU A 158 2.96 10.39 14.41
CA GLU A 158 2.01 9.29 14.36
C GLU A 158 2.63 7.96 14.78
N GLY A 159 3.82 7.64 14.26
CA GLY A 159 4.54 6.42 14.64
C GLY A 159 4.88 6.40 16.13
N LEU A 160 5.36 7.52 16.67
CA LEU A 160 5.65 7.67 18.09
C LEU A 160 4.37 7.50 18.94
N ALA A 161 3.27 8.14 18.55
CA ALA A 161 1.99 7.98 19.23
C ALA A 161 1.54 6.52 19.22
N GLY A 162 1.57 5.84 18.07
CA GLY A 162 1.19 4.43 17.95
C GLY A 162 2.04 3.49 18.82
N VAL A 163 3.35 3.71 18.90
CA VAL A 163 4.25 2.92 19.76
C VAL A 163 3.94 3.14 21.24
N LEU A 164 3.80 4.40 21.68
CA LEU A 164 3.48 4.74 23.07
C LEU A 164 2.10 4.19 23.49
N MET A 165 1.12 4.28 22.60
CA MET A 165 -0.23 3.74 22.81
C MET A 165 -0.23 2.21 22.89
N THR A 166 0.59 1.53 22.07
CA THR A 166 0.77 0.07 22.17
C THR A 166 1.34 -0.34 23.53
N ALA A 167 2.32 0.42 24.02
CA ALA A 167 2.94 0.16 25.31
C ALA A 167 2.06 0.56 26.51
N GLY A 168 1.00 1.34 26.30
CA GLY A 168 0.24 1.98 27.39
C GLY A 168 1.08 2.96 28.20
N ALA A 169 2.15 3.51 27.62
CA ALA A 169 3.14 4.34 28.31
C ALA A 169 3.00 5.81 27.90
N LEU A 170 3.28 6.73 28.84
CA LEU A 170 3.20 8.18 28.63
C LEU A 170 1.87 8.62 28.00
N THR A 171 0.75 8.06 28.48
CA THR A 171 -0.60 8.33 27.96
C THR A 171 -0.96 9.82 27.99
N TRP A 172 -0.47 10.54 29.00
CA TRP A 172 -0.57 11.99 29.14
C TRP A 172 0.02 12.76 27.95
N PHE A 173 0.97 12.18 27.22
CA PHE A 173 1.60 12.78 26.04
C PHE A 173 1.07 12.15 24.75
N SER A 174 1.00 10.82 24.67
CA SER A 174 0.61 10.11 23.45
C SER A 174 -0.85 10.37 23.06
N ALA A 175 -1.76 10.45 24.03
CA ALA A 175 -3.18 10.66 23.75
C ALA A 175 -3.47 12.09 23.24
N PRO A 176 -2.97 13.19 23.86
CA PRO A 176 -3.12 14.53 23.29
C PRO A 176 -2.46 14.67 21.92
N LEU A 177 -1.28 14.07 21.72
CA LEU A 177 -0.60 14.07 20.43
C LEU A 177 -1.49 13.44 19.34
N ALA A 178 -1.99 12.23 19.57
CA ALA A 178 -2.87 11.52 18.65
C ALA A 178 -4.20 12.25 18.40
N LEU A 179 -4.78 12.87 19.44
CA LEU A 179 -6.00 13.68 19.34
C LEU A 179 -5.81 14.91 18.43
N VAL A 180 -4.69 15.62 18.59
CA VAL A 180 -4.41 16.83 17.81
C VAL A 180 -4.17 16.46 16.34
N ILE A 181 -3.24 15.55 16.08
CA ILE A 181 -2.88 15.19 14.70
C ILE A 181 -4.06 14.46 14.00
N GLY A 182 -4.77 13.59 14.72
CA GLY A 182 -5.93 12.87 14.21
C GLY A 182 -7.16 13.76 14.01
N GLY A 183 -7.40 14.71 14.90
CA GLY A 183 -8.49 15.68 14.77
C GLY A 183 -8.28 16.60 13.56
N ILE A 184 -7.07 17.16 13.42
CA ILE A 184 -6.71 17.99 12.26
C ILE A 184 -6.79 17.18 10.97
N GLY A 185 -6.26 15.96 10.97
CA GLY A 185 -6.30 15.05 9.83
C GLY A 185 -7.74 14.70 9.42
N ALA A 186 -8.60 14.35 10.39
CA ALA A 186 -10.02 14.04 10.17
C ALA A 186 -10.75 15.21 9.52
N VAL A 187 -10.60 16.42 10.05
CA VAL A 187 -11.22 17.63 9.49
C VAL A 187 -10.69 17.91 8.07
N SER A 188 -9.39 17.74 7.87
CA SER A 188 -8.75 17.97 6.57
C SER A 188 -9.23 16.98 5.49
N VAL A 189 -9.30 15.70 5.81
CA VAL A 189 -9.82 14.64 4.91
C VAL A 189 -11.31 14.86 4.66
N PHE A 190 -12.08 15.16 5.71
CA PHE A 190 -13.51 15.43 5.58
C PHE A 190 -13.77 16.58 4.61
N LYS A 191 -13.07 17.71 4.78
CA LYS A 191 -13.16 18.84 3.86
C LYS A 191 -12.73 18.46 2.44
N ALA A 192 -11.58 17.81 2.27
CA ALA A 192 -11.04 17.52 0.94
C ALA A 192 -11.94 16.55 0.14
N VAL A 193 -12.57 15.59 0.81
CA VAL A 193 -13.32 14.50 0.17
C VAL A 193 -14.81 14.82 0.07
N TYR A 194 -15.43 15.31 1.15
CA TYR A 194 -16.89 15.50 1.21
C TYR A 194 -17.31 16.89 0.77
N ILE A 195 -16.49 17.92 1.05
CA ILE A 195 -16.80 19.31 0.68
C ILE A 195 -16.20 19.63 -0.69
N ASP A 196 -14.88 19.48 -0.82
CA ASP A 196 -14.14 19.86 -2.03
C ASP A 196 -14.26 18.80 -3.16
N LYS A 197 -14.87 17.63 -2.88
CA LYS A 197 -15.08 16.50 -3.80
C LYS A 197 -13.84 16.12 -4.62
N ARG A 198 -12.65 16.20 -4.01
CA ARG A 198 -11.40 15.91 -4.71
C ARG A 198 -11.16 14.42 -4.79
N ASP A 199 -10.84 13.92 -5.99
CA ASP A 199 -10.38 12.53 -6.16
C ASP A 199 -8.87 12.44 -5.90
N LEU A 200 -8.50 12.28 -4.63
CA LEU A 200 -7.12 12.21 -4.19
C LEU A 200 -6.71 10.78 -3.82
N LYS A 201 -5.43 10.47 -4.08
CA LYS A 201 -4.80 9.24 -3.61
C LYS A 201 -4.49 9.34 -2.12
N CYS A 202 -4.61 8.21 -1.43
CA CYS A 202 -4.32 8.08 -0.01
C CYS A 202 -2.81 8.11 0.22
N ALA A 203 -2.33 9.07 1.03
CA ALA A 203 -0.92 9.13 1.40
C ALA A 203 -0.54 8.07 2.45
N CYS A 204 -1.52 7.45 3.12
CA CYS A 204 -1.27 6.56 4.26
C CYS A 204 -0.60 5.23 3.89
N VAL A 205 -0.61 4.85 2.62
CA VAL A 205 0.06 3.63 2.13
C VAL A 205 1.38 3.97 1.42
N GLY A 206 1.79 5.25 1.42
CA GLY A 206 2.98 5.76 0.72
C GLY A 206 2.70 6.21 -0.71
N GLY A 207 3.75 6.79 -1.33
CA GLY A 207 3.77 7.48 -2.63
C GLY A 207 3.16 6.79 -3.84
N ASP A 208 3.22 5.46 -3.87
CA ASP A 208 2.99 4.67 -5.08
C ASP A 208 1.69 3.84 -5.03
N SER A 209 0.70 4.29 -4.25
CA SER A 209 -0.57 3.57 -4.08
C SER A 209 -1.71 4.21 -4.89
N ASN A 210 -2.57 3.39 -5.52
CA ASN A 210 -3.83 3.84 -6.12
C ASN A 210 -5.01 3.69 -5.16
N VAL A 211 -4.74 3.80 -3.87
CA VAL A 211 -5.76 3.71 -2.83
C VAL A 211 -6.48 5.05 -2.78
N PRO A 212 -7.82 5.10 -2.82
CA PRO A 212 -8.53 6.36 -2.67
C PRO A 212 -8.45 6.86 -1.21
N LEU A 213 -8.19 8.14 -1.03
CA LEU A 213 -8.03 8.79 0.28
C LEU A 213 -9.28 8.67 1.17
N GLY A 214 -10.45 8.77 0.56
CA GLY A 214 -11.73 9.08 1.23
C GLY A 214 -12.06 8.31 2.49
N PHE A 215 -12.60 7.11 2.33
CA PHE A 215 -13.16 6.35 3.45
C PHE A 215 -12.09 5.83 4.42
N ILE A 216 -10.94 5.40 3.88
CA ILE A 216 -9.88 4.75 4.65
C ILE A 216 -9.19 5.74 5.58
N SER A 217 -8.73 6.88 5.04
CA SER A 217 -7.99 7.86 5.83
C SER A 217 -8.89 8.55 6.87
N LEU A 218 -10.19 8.73 6.55
CA LEU A 218 -11.14 9.23 7.54
C LEU A 218 -11.30 8.24 8.70
N THR A 219 -11.46 6.95 8.40
CA THR A 219 -11.64 5.90 9.42
C THR A 219 -10.40 5.79 10.31
N GLU A 220 -9.21 5.88 9.73
CA GLU A 220 -7.93 5.93 10.46
C GLU A 220 -7.87 7.09 11.46
N ASN A 221 -8.11 8.32 11.00
CA ASN A 221 -8.07 9.49 11.87
C ASN A 221 -9.14 9.43 12.98
N VAL A 222 -10.33 8.88 12.68
CA VAL A 222 -11.38 8.66 13.67
C VAL A 222 -10.96 7.61 14.70
N MET A 223 -10.33 6.50 14.29
CA MET A 223 -9.82 5.48 15.21
C MET A 223 -8.74 6.06 16.14
N MET A 224 -7.85 6.91 15.62
CA MET A 224 -6.84 7.60 16.43
C MET A 224 -7.48 8.48 17.51
N VAL A 225 -8.48 9.29 17.13
CA VAL A 225 -9.21 10.16 18.06
C VAL A 225 -9.97 9.31 19.10
N ALA A 226 -10.67 8.26 18.66
CA ALA A 226 -11.42 7.37 19.55
C ALA A 226 -10.50 6.69 20.57
N MET A 227 -9.36 6.17 20.13
CA MET A 227 -8.38 5.54 21.02
C MET A 227 -7.75 6.55 21.98
N ALA A 228 -7.43 7.75 21.52
CA ALA A 228 -6.91 8.81 22.37
C ALA A 228 -7.91 9.23 23.47
N VAL A 229 -9.18 9.41 23.12
CA VAL A 229 -10.25 9.71 24.09
C VAL A 229 -10.42 8.54 25.07
N TRP A 230 -10.42 7.31 24.58
CA TRP A 230 -10.51 6.11 25.42
C TRP A 230 -9.37 6.05 26.44
N MET A 231 -8.12 6.30 26.01
CA MET A 231 -6.97 6.30 26.91
C MET A 231 -7.02 7.43 27.94
N LEU A 232 -7.53 8.62 27.59
CA LEU A 232 -7.71 9.73 28.54
C LEU A 232 -8.83 9.50 29.56
N VAL A 233 -9.83 8.68 29.23
CA VAL A 233 -10.92 8.34 30.15
C VAL A 233 -10.52 7.20 31.09
N ARG A 234 -9.65 6.29 30.62
CA ARG A 234 -9.25 5.09 31.36
C ARG A 234 -8.01 5.27 32.25
N HIS A 235 -7.17 6.28 31.99
CA HIS A 235 -5.92 6.57 32.69
C HIS A 235 -5.89 8.01 33.23
#